data_AF-A0A914T7S3-F1
#
_entry.id   AF-A0A914T7S3-F1
#
_cell.length_a   1.000
_cell.length_b   1.000
_cell.length_c   1.000
_cell.angle_alpha   90.00
_cell.angle_beta   90.00
_cell.angle_gamma   90.00
#
_symmetry.space_group_name_H-M   'P 1'
#
loop_
_entity.id
_entity.type
_entity.pdbx_description
1 polymer ?
#
loop_
_entity_poly.entity_id
_entity_poly.type
_entity_poly.pdbx_seq_one_letter_code
_entity_poly.pdbx_strand_id
1 'polypeptide(L)'
;MADRNLPSTRVIELKYGMKNIQNIQVIVLELGPIRRTVNTNEVRTIVVGDYTGIINFSVWNEYCSFLKPMDIIRIRGGIVNAHKRSLNLSITKSGDITKIGEFCFGVNESVNLSQEGYLSQEIWEKIQQEEETRRQNISNGTNGRNPSVSSEN
;
A
#
# COMPACT_ATOMS: atom_id res chain seq x y z
N MET A 1 -16.81 17.06 -11.57
CA MET A 1 -17.72 16.21 -10.78
C MET A 1 -17.77 14.79 -11.39
N ALA A 2 -16.65 14.08 -11.46
CA ALA A 2 -16.57 12.80 -12.18
C ALA A 2 -15.80 11.77 -11.35
N ASP A 3 -16.48 11.05 -10.45
CA ASP A 3 -15.94 9.79 -9.88
C ASP A 3 -16.92 8.96 -9.02
N ARG A 4 -18.25 9.02 -9.25
CA ARG A 4 -19.21 8.22 -8.45
C ARG A 4 -19.47 6.81 -8.98
N ASN A 5 -19.06 6.49 -10.21
CA ASN A 5 -19.41 5.24 -10.89
C ASN A 5 -18.21 4.33 -11.22
N LEU A 6 -16.99 4.66 -10.78
CA LEU A 6 -15.89 3.70 -10.93
C LEU A 6 -16.14 2.51 -9.99
N PRO A 7 -16.10 1.26 -10.49
CA PRO A 7 -16.15 0.09 -9.63
C PRO A 7 -14.97 0.16 -8.66
N SER A 8 -15.23 -0.09 -7.38
CA SER A 8 -14.17 -0.13 -6.37
C SER A 8 -13.60 -1.54 -6.31
N THR A 9 -12.26 -1.65 -6.31
CA THR A 9 -11.58 -2.89 -5.99
C THR A 9 -11.82 -3.22 -4.52
N ARG A 10 -12.37 -4.40 -4.26
CA ARG A 10 -12.73 -4.84 -2.90
C ARG A 10 -11.51 -5.37 -2.18
N VAL A 11 -11.52 -5.34 -0.84
CA VAL A 11 -10.39 -5.81 -0.03
C VAL A 11 -10.01 -7.24 -0.40
N ILE A 12 -10.98 -8.17 -0.48
CA ILE A 12 -10.72 -9.58 -0.83
C ILE A 12 -10.03 -9.79 -2.19
N GLU A 13 -10.12 -8.81 -3.10
CA GLU A 13 -9.54 -8.89 -4.44
C GLU A 13 -8.05 -8.49 -4.46
N LEU A 14 -7.55 -7.92 -3.36
CA LEU A 14 -6.16 -7.49 -3.23
C LEU A 14 -5.22 -8.69 -3.18
N LYS A 15 -4.24 -8.69 -4.08
CA LYS A 15 -3.20 -9.72 -4.22
C LYS A 15 -1.83 -9.08 -4.26
N TYR A 16 -0.81 -9.81 -3.78
CA TYR A 16 0.58 -9.37 -3.88
C TYR A 16 0.93 -8.91 -5.31
N GLY A 17 1.67 -7.81 -5.40
CA GLY A 17 2.19 -7.30 -6.67
C GLY A 17 1.22 -6.39 -7.44
N MET A 18 -0.05 -6.30 -7.03
CA MET A 18 -0.97 -5.31 -7.59
C MET A 18 -0.48 -3.89 -7.31
N LYS A 19 -0.44 -3.05 -8.35
CA LYS A 19 0.07 -1.69 -8.32
C LYS A 19 -0.90 -0.75 -9.01
N ASN A 20 -0.84 0.53 -8.63
CA ASN A 20 -1.61 1.61 -9.25
C ASN A 20 -3.14 1.39 -9.19
N ILE A 21 -3.63 0.75 -8.13
CA ILE A 21 -5.07 0.50 -7.93
C ILE A 21 -5.76 1.85 -7.71
N GLN A 22 -6.70 2.21 -8.59
CA GLN A 22 -7.22 3.59 -8.66
C GLN A 22 -8.37 3.87 -7.69
N ASN A 23 -9.09 2.85 -7.21
CA ASN A 23 -10.30 3.07 -6.41
C ASN A 23 -10.51 1.95 -5.40
N ILE A 24 -9.99 2.15 -4.19
CA ILE A 24 -10.28 1.31 -3.02
C ILE A 24 -11.05 2.18 -2.03
N GLN A 25 -12.22 1.71 -1.58
CA GLN A 25 -13.05 2.40 -0.58
C GLN A 25 -13.15 1.54 0.66
N VAL A 26 -12.72 2.07 1.79
CA VAL A 26 -12.62 1.34 3.05
C VAL A 26 -12.91 2.25 4.22
N ILE A 27 -13.34 1.67 5.34
CA ILE A 27 -13.42 2.35 6.63
C ILE A 27 -12.18 2.06 7.46
N VAL A 28 -11.72 3.08 8.18
CA VAL A 28 -10.61 2.97 9.14
C VAL A 28 -11.14 2.36 10.44
N LEU A 29 -10.55 1.26 10.87
CA LEU A 29 -10.93 0.54 12.09
C LEU A 29 -10.02 0.92 13.25
N GLU A 30 -8.72 0.73 13.05
CA GLU A 30 -7.72 0.89 14.10
C GLU A 30 -6.53 1.70 13.60
N LEU A 31 -5.94 2.48 14.51
CA LEU A 31 -4.73 3.22 14.23
C LEU A 31 -3.57 2.72 15.10
N GLY A 32 -2.58 2.05 14.51
CA GLY A 32 -1.35 1.64 15.21
C GLY A 32 -0.46 2.84 15.56
N PRO A 33 0.61 2.67 16.36
CA PRO A 33 1.43 3.79 16.83
C PRO A 33 2.18 4.51 15.69
N ILE A 34 2.32 5.84 15.82
CA ILE A 34 3.19 6.63 14.93
C ILE A 34 4.65 6.34 15.28
N ARG A 35 5.44 5.95 14.28
CA ARG A 35 6.88 5.77 14.37
C ARG A 35 7.57 6.80 13.49
N ARG A 36 8.70 7.32 13.96
CA ARG A 36 9.56 8.20 13.17
C ARG A 36 10.70 7.38 12.57
N THR A 37 10.89 7.48 11.27
CA THR A 37 12.02 6.86 10.56
C THR A 37 13.30 7.68 10.76
N VAL A 38 14.45 7.07 10.40
CA VAL A 38 15.76 7.75 10.44
C VAL A 38 15.77 9.03 9.60
N ASN A 39 15.01 9.04 8.49
CA ASN A 39 14.86 10.19 7.60
C ASN A 39 13.74 11.15 8.05
N THR A 40 13.44 11.18 9.35
CA THR A 40 12.42 11.98 10.04
C THR A 40 10.96 11.84 9.58
N ASN A 41 10.68 11.09 8.50
CA ASN A 41 9.33 10.76 8.06
C ASN A 41 8.57 9.98 9.13
N GLU A 42 7.28 10.28 9.26
CA GLU A 42 6.37 9.55 10.13
C GLU A 42 5.69 8.42 9.37
N VAL A 43 5.50 7.28 10.04
CA VAL A 43 4.79 6.14 9.50
C VAL A 43 3.98 5.47 10.59
N ARG A 44 2.77 5.03 10.25
CA ARG A 44 1.97 4.13 11.10
C ARG A 44 1.29 3.08 10.24
N THR A 45 1.00 1.94 10.85
CA THR A 45 0.12 0.93 10.27
C THR A 45 -1.27 1.14 10.83
N ILE A 46 -2.27 1.22 9.97
CA ILE A 46 -3.68 1.28 10.33
C ILE A 46 -4.38 0.02 9.81
N VAL A 47 -5.50 -0.35 10.42
CA VAL A 47 -6.38 -1.42 9.91
C VAL A 47 -7.54 -0.77 9.19
N VAL A 48 -7.77 -1.17 7.94
CA VAL A 48 -8.89 -0.69 7.12
C VAL A 48 -9.66 -1.88 6.56
N GLY A 49 -10.94 -1.69 6.27
CA GLY A 49 -11.77 -2.78 5.77
C GLY A 49 -12.99 -2.37 4.97
N ASP A 50 -13.56 -3.36 4.30
CA ASP A 50 -14.88 -3.33 3.70
C ASP A 50 -15.65 -4.62 4.04
N TYR A 51 -16.85 -4.78 3.49
CA TYR A 51 -17.70 -5.94 3.74
C TYR A 51 -17.11 -7.28 3.22
N THR A 52 -15.97 -7.24 2.53
CA THR A 52 -15.26 -8.42 2.02
C THR A 52 -14.03 -8.81 2.83
N GLY A 53 -13.47 -7.91 3.65
CA GLY A 53 -12.31 -8.21 4.47
C GLY A 53 -11.65 -6.99 5.07
N ILE A 54 -10.57 -7.24 5.82
CA ILE A 54 -9.68 -6.23 6.39
C ILE A 54 -8.24 -6.42 5.92
N ILE A 55 -7.48 -5.32 5.90
CA ILE A 55 -6.06 -5.29 5.55
C ILE A 55 -5.35 -4.18 6.33
N ASN A 56 -4.08 -4.42 6.66
CA ASN A 56 -3.15 -3.42 7.14
C ASN A 56 -2.82 -2.43 6.02
N PHE A 57 -2.76 -1.15 6.36
CA PHE A 57 -2.38 -0.07 5.46
C PHE A 57 -1.28 0.76 6.11
N SER A 58 -0.10 0.80 5.48
CA SER A 58 1.00 1.68 5.86
C SER A 58 0.78 3.09 5.32
N VAL A 59 0.51 4.04 6.22
CA VAL A 59 0.35 5.46 5.90
C VAL A 59 1.55 6.26 6.40
N TRP A 60 1.86 7.35 5.69
CA TRP A 60 3.08 8.14 5.90
C TRP A 60 2.75 9.62 6.10
N ASN A 61 3.61 10.32 6.84
CA ASN A 61 3.65 11.76 6.99
C ASN A 61 2.28 12.36 7.37
N GLU A 62 1.75 13.31 6.59
CA GLU A 62 0.50 14.02 6.86
C GLU A 62 -0.69 13.07 7.10
N TYR A 63 -0.70 11.92 6.44
CA TYR A 63 -1.75 10.91 6.60
C TYR A 63 -1.71 10.20 7.96
N CYS A 64 -0.59 10.24 8.69
CA CYS A 64 -0.48 9.64 10.03
C CYS A 64 -1.39 10.32 11.06
N SER A 65 -1.63 11.62 10.89
CA SER A 65 -2.42 12.45 11.82
C SER A 65 -3.77 12.87 11.24
N PHE A 66 -3.94 12.81 9.92
CA PHE A 66 -5.19 13.16 9.24
C PHE A 66 -6.32 12.15 9.51
N LEU A 67 -5.98 10.85 9.56
CA LEU A 67 -6.96 9.76 9.62
C LEU A 67 -7.43 9.47 11.05
N LYS A 68 -8.71 9.17 11.19
CA LYS A 68 -9.36 8.78 12.45
C LYS A 68 -10.11 7.46 12.30
N PRO A 69 -10.30 6.69 13.39
CA PRO A 69 -11.23 5.57 13.36
C PRO A 69 -12.61 6.03 12.89
N MET A 70 -13.30 5.16 12.15
CA MET A 70 -14.59 5.39 11.51
C MET A 70 -14.60 6.33 10.29
N ASP A 71 -13.46 6.87 9.85
CA ASP A 71 -13.39 7.57 8.57
C ASP A 71 -13.58 6.59 7.41
N ILE A 72 -14.45 6.94 6.46
CA ILE A 72 -14.54 6.26 5.16
C ILE A 72 -13.62 7.01 4.21
N ILE A 73 -12.63 6.29 3.66
CA ILE A 73 -11.61 6.84 2.79
C ILE A 73 -11.63 6.19 1.42
N ARG A 74 -11.30 7.00 0.40
CA ARG A 74 -10.91 6.52 -0.92
C ARG A 74 -9.40 6.57 -1.04
N ILE A 75 -8.82 5.49 -1.52
CA ILE A 75 -7.39 5.35 -1.79
C ILE A 75 -7.19 5.27 -3.31
N ARG A 76 -6.32 6.13 -3.84
CA ARG A 76 -5.87 6.10 -5.24
C ARG A 76 -4.38 5.78 -5.31
N GLY A 77 -3.98 5.01 -6.31
CA GLY A 77 -2.60 4.57 -6.46
C GLY A 77 -2.20 3.50 -5.44
N GLY A 78 -3.13 2.64 -5.01
CA GLY A 78 -2.85 1.56 -4.09
C GLY A 78 -1.80 0.57 -4.62
N ILE A 79 -0.94 0.08 -3.74
CA ILE A 79 0.06 -0.96 -3.97
C ILE A 79 -0.08 -2.02 -2.88
N VAL A 80 -0.16 -3.29 -3.27
CA VAL A 80 -0.20 -4.42 -2.34
C VAL A 80 1.17 -5.08 -2.29
N ASN A 81 1.82 -4.97 -1.12
CA ASN A 81 3.12 -5.53 -0.84
C ASN A 81 2.98 -6.71 0.14
N ALA A 82 4.01 -7.55 0.22
CA ALA A 82 4.09 -8.58 1.23
C ALA A 82 4.94 -8.09 2.41
N HIS A 83 4.49 -8.34 3.63
CA HIS A 83 5.24 -8.02 4.85
C HIS A 83 5.00 -9.10 5.89
N LYS A 84 6.09 -9.75 6.36
CA LYS A 84 6.05 -10.83 7.35
C LYS A 84 4.99 -11.91 7.02
N ARG A 85 5.03 -12.47 5.79
CA ARG A 85 4.09 -13.51 5.31
C ARG A 85 2.61 -13.10 5.29
N SER A 86 2.34 -11.80 5.18
CA SER A 86 0.98 -11.25 5.07
C SER A 86 0.93 -10.14 4.02
N LEU A 87 -0.27 -9.70 3.62
CA LEU A 87 -0.42 -8.56 2.72
C LEU A 87 -0.43 -7.24 3.50
N ASN A 88 0.11 -6.19 2.88
CA ASN A 88 0.08 -4.82 3.37
C ASN A 88 -0.20 -3.86 2.21
N LEU A 89 -1.16 -2.96 2.42
CA LEU A 89 -1.47 -1.90 1.48
C LEU A 89 -0.52 -0.71 1.72
N SER A 90 -0.15 -0.03 0.63
CA SER A 90 0.55 1.26 0.62
C SER A 90 0.02 2.08 -0.57
N ILE A 91 0.46 3.32 -0.72
CA ILE A 91 0.18 4.14 -1.92
C ILE A 91 1.45 4.41 -2.74
N THR A 92 1.29 4.65 -4.04
CA THR A 92 2.36 5.19 -4.90
C THR A 92 2.72 6.62 -4.48
N LYS A 93 3.85 7.14 -4.98
CA LYS A 93 4.25 8.55 -4.79
C LYS A 93 3.21 9.55 -5.30
N SER A 94 2.46 9.19 -6.34
CA SER A 94 1.39 10.00 -6.92
C SER A 94 -0.01 9.60 -6.45
N GLY A 95 -0.09 8.72 -5.46
CA GLY A 95 -1.34 8.28 -4.86
C GLY A 95 -1.83 9.27 -3.82
N ASP A 96 -3.11 9.19 -3.50
CA ASP A 96 -3.77 10.07 -2.55
C ASP A 96 -4.80 9.32 -1.70
N ILE A 97 -5.08 9.88 -0.52
CA ILE A 97 -6.11 9.40 0.39
C ILE A 97 -7.10 10.55 0.59
N THR A 98 -8.36 10.30 0.26
CA THR A 98 -9.44 11.28 0.42
C THR A 98 -10.49 10.76 1.38
N LYS A 99 -10.81 11.51 2.44
CA LYS A 99 -11.99 11.22 3.29
C LYS A 99 -13.26 11.49 2.49
N ILE A 100 -14.15 10.51 2.41
CA ILE A 100 -15.41 10.57 1.64
C ILE A 100 -16.66 10.36 2.50
N GLY A 101 -16.52 10.01 3.78
CA GLY A 101 -17.64 9.82 4.71
C GLY A 101 -17.18 9.32 6.09
N GLU A 102 -18.13 8.88 6.92
CA GLU A 102 -17.87 8.28 8.24
C GLU A 102 -18.98 7.31 8.70
N PHE A 103 -18.64 6.40 9.63
CA PHE A 103 -19.50 5.52 10.45
C PHE A 103 -20.29 4.40 9.74
N CYS A 104 -20.96 4.66 8.61
CA CYS A 104 -21.86 3.70 7.97
C CYS A 104 -21.17 2.88 6.87
N PHE A 105 -20.22 2.02 7.23
CA PHE A 105 -19.54 1.13 6.28
C PHE A 105 -19.37 -0.26 6.90
N GLY A 106 -20.11 -1.25 6.39
CA GLY A 106 -20.05 -2.63 6.91
C GLY A 106 -18.68 -3.28 6.65
N VAL A 107 -18.21 -4.07 7.61
CA VAL A 107 -16.87 -4.69 7.59
C VAL A 107 -16.96 -6.16 7.93
N ASN A 108 -16.19 -6.98 7.22
CA ASN A 108 -16.00 -8.38 7.55
C ASN A 108 -14.60 -8.62 8.13
N GLU A 109 -14.47 -8.63 9.44
CA GLU A 109 -13.19 -8.87 10.13
C GLU A 109 -12.73 -10.33 10.10
N SER A 110 -13.61 -11.28 9.73
CA SER A 110 -13.26 -12.70 9.67
C SER A 110 -12.29 -13.03 8.53
N VAL A 111 -12.16 -12.13 7.55
CA VAL A 111 -11.19 -12.23 6.45
C VAL A 111 -10.13 -11.15 6.67
N ASN A 112 -8.95 -11.56 7.14
CA ASN A 112 -7.83 -10.65 7.38
C ASN A 112 -6.65 -10.97 6.44
N LEU A 113 -6.45 -10.12 5.43
CA LEU A 113 -5.36 -10.27 4.46
C LEU A 113 -3.97 -10.03 5.08
N SER A 114 -3.94 -9.42 6.25
CA SER A 114 -2.73 -9.13 7.03
C SER A 114 -2.52 -10.08 8.19
N GLN A 115 -3.30 -11.16 8.27
CA GLN A 115 -3.09 -12.21 9.25
C GLN A 115 -1.74 -12.90 9.02
N GLU A 116 -1.05 -13.23 10.10
CA GLU A 116 0.20 -13.97 10.02
C GLU A 116 -0.01 -15.32 9.35
N GLY A 117 0.84 -15.63 8.36
CA GLY A 117 0.72 -16.86 7.57
C GLY A 117 -0.33 -16.81 6.46
N TYR A 118 -0.97 -15.66 6.19
CA TYR A 118 -1.87 -15.47 5.03
C TYR A 118 -1.19 -15.88 3.72
N LEU A 119 0.11 -15.57 3.59
CA LEU A 119 0.95 -16.11 2.53
C LEU A 119 1.59 -17.43 3.00
N SER A 120 1.44 -18.47 2.18
CA SER A 120 2.15 -19.74 2.39
C SER A 120 3.66 -19.51 2.38
N GLN A 121 4.40 -20.41 3.03
CA GLN A 121 5.85 -20.35 3.06
C GLN A 121 6.44 -20.32 1.64
N GLU A 122 5.93 -21.18 0.75
CA GLU A 122 6.37 -21.25 -0.65
C GLU A 122 6.13 -19.93 -1.41
N ILE A 123 4.94 -19.32 -1.25
CA ILE A 123 4.65 -18.03 -1.90
C ILE A 123 5.57 -16.94 -1.36
N TRP A 124 5.80 -16.91 -0.04
CA TRP A 124 6.68 -15.94 0.58
C TRP A 124 8.12 -16.04 0.08
N GLU A 125 8.66 -17.26 -0.04
CA GLU A 125 10.01 -17.50 -0.58
C GLU A 125 10.14 -17.02 -2.03
N LYS A 126 9.14 -17.31 -2.87
CA LYS A 126 9.08 -16.82 -4.26
C LYS A 126 9.10 -15.29 -4.33
N ILE A 127 8.33 -14.63 -3.46
CA ILE A 127 8.29 -13.17 -3.37
C ILE A 127 9.67 -12.60 -3.01
N GLN A 128 10.37 -13.20 -2.04
CA GLN A 128 11.70 -12.75 -1.64
C GLN A 128 12.73 -12.89 -2.77
N GLN A 129 12.72 -14.02 -3.49
CA GLN A 129 13.59 -14.23 -4.65
C GLN A 129 13.33 -13.22 -5.77
N GLU A 130 12.06 -12.92 -6.05
CA GLU A 130 11.67 -11.92 -7.05
C GLU A 130 12.17 -10.52 -6.66
N GLU A 131 11.99 -10.12 -5.40
CA GLU A 131 12.47 -8.83 -4.88
C GLU A 131 14.00 -8.71 -4.94
N GLU A 132 14.73 -9.77 -4.60
CA GLU A 132 16.18 -9.82 -4.68
C GLU A 132 16.67 -9.68 -6.12
N THR A 133 16.09 -10.45 -7.04
CA THR A 133 16.37 -10.37 -8.48
C THR A 133 16.12 -8.96 -9.01
N ARG A 134 15.01 -8.33 -8.60
CA ARG A 134 14.68 -6.96 -9.00
C ARG A 134 15.70 -5.95 -8.49
N ARG A 135 16.19 -6.11 -7.25
CA ARG A 135 17.23 -5.24 -6.67
C ARG A 135 18.56 -5.36 -7.42
N GLN A 136 18.98 -6.58 -7.75
CA GLN A 136 20.21 -6.83 -8.51
C GLN A 136 20.16 -6.19 -9.90
N ASN A 137 19.03 -6.30 -10.60
CA ASN A 137 18.85 -5.67 -11.93
C ASN A 137 18.93 -4.14 -11.88
N ILE A 138 18.38 -3.49 -10.84
CA ILE A 138 18.49 -2.03 -10.68
C ILE A 138 19.95 -1.62 -10.41
N SER A 139 20.68 -2.37 -9.58
CA SER A 139 22.09 -2.10 -9.27
C SER A 139 22.99 -2.23 -10.51
N ASN A 140 22.70 -3.18 -11.40
CA ASN A 140 23.50 -3.42 -12.59
C ASN A 140 23.19 -2.41 -13.72
N GLY A 141 22.00 -1.81 -13.72
CA GLY A 141 21.57 -0.82 -14.73
C GLY A 141 22.18 0.57 -14.60
N THR A 142 22.88 0.90 -13.51
CA THR A 142 23.49 2.22 -13.28
C THR A 142 24.90 2.38 -13.85
N ASN A 143 25.54 1.32 -14.34
CA ASN A 143 26.91 1.37 -14.90
C ASN A 143 27.00 1.78 -16.40
N GLY A 144 25.91 2.30 -16.99
CA GLY A 144 25.80 2.54 -18.44
C GLY A 144 25.65 4.00 -18.92
N ARG A 145 25.89 5.02 -18.08
CA ARG A 145 25.94 6.42 -18.57
C ARG A 145 27.37 6.79 -18.97
N ASN A 146 27.68 6.62 -20.25
CA ASN A 146 28.87 7.20 -20.89
C ASN A 146 28.94 8.73 -20.63
N PRO A 147 30.09 9.28 -20.23
CA PRO A 147 30.32 10.72 -20.31
C PRO A 147 30.53 11.07 -21.79
N SER A 148 29.56 11.76 -22.41
CA SER A 148 29.77 12.37 -23.72
C SER A 148 30.76 13.52 -23.58
N VAL A 149 31.97 13.20 -24.01
CA VAL A 149 33.15 14.01 -24.31
C VAL A 149 32.81 15.39 -24.87
N SER A 150 33.42 16.40 -24.26
CA SER A 150 33.63 17.74 -24.82
C SER A 150 34.52 17.66 -26.07
N SER A 151 34.10 18.30 -27.16
CA SER A 151 35.00 18.66 -28.26
C SER A 151 34.77 20.13 -28.64
N GLU A 152 35.86 20.88 -28.54
CA GLU A 152 36.08 22.23 -29.04
C GLU A 152 35.69 22.36 -30.52
N ASN A 153 35.06 23.48 -30.86
CA ASN A 153 35.48 24.35 -31.97
C ASN A 153 34.83 25.73 -31.81
#